data_AF-A0A6I1HIG7-F1
#
_entry.id   AF-A0A6I1HIG7-F1
#
_cell.length_a   1.000
_cell.length_b   1.000
_cell.length_c   1.000
_cell.angle_alpha   90.00
_cell.angle_beta   90.00
_cell.angle_gamma   90.00
#
_symmetry.space_group_name_H-M   'P 1'
#
loop_
_entity.id
_entity.type
_entity.pdbx_description
1 polymer ?
#
loop_
_entity_poly.entity_id
_entity_poly.type
_entity_poly.pdbx_seq_one_letter_code
_entity_poly.pdbx_strand_id
1 'polypeptide(L)'
;MKKVLAVLMVSSTVVLVGCGGGSGGNSGADSASVNAAVPPVVVAPPAPPALAAYVGTWTPACNHSYRQRLVVALKSDGSGALEMSTYDETFSTPDCSGPVQFTETTSEKITATPDGAGNIQLKLTADSPASDIRIDKVVSSLPAHTVQITGPAVTTIMVDGKPYWRITDGSGGTTDIPDTGLQKAVSGKGGFYLRGNELFTVMEKDGAYVLDMRYVKQ
;
A
#
# COMPACT_ATOMS: atom_id res chain seq x y z
N MET A 1 -7.57 -8.82 7.30
CA MET A 1 -6.40 -9.52 6.65
C MET A 1 -6.59 -10.46 5.42
N LYS A 2 -7.76 -11.06 5.12
CA LYS A 2 -7.85 -12.18 4.13
C LYS A 2 -7.45 -11.88 2.67
N LYS A 3 -7.36 -10.61 2.25
CA LYS A 3 -7.07 -10.24 0.85
C LYS A 3 -5.63 -9.75 0.61
N VAL A 4 -5.05 -9.00 1.56
CA VAL A 4 -3.71 -8.38 1.37
C VAL A 4 -2.56 -9.37 1.70
N LEU A 5 -2.73 -10.28 2.65
CA LEU A 5 -1.70 -11.27 3.02
C LEU A 5 -1.66 -12.51 2.11
N ALA A 6 -2.75 -12.86 1.44
CA ALA A 6 -2.86 -14.10 0.67
C ALA A 6 -1.99 -14.13 -0.60
N VAL A 7 -1.49 -12.99 -1.06
CA VAL A 7 -0.77 -12.86 -2.33
C VAL A 7 0.75 -12.71 -2.14
N LEU A 8 1.22 -12.37 -0.95
CA LEU A 8 2.66 -12.22 -0.64
C LEU A 8 3.40 -13.55 -0.42
N MET A 9 2.72 -14.70 -0.44
CA MET A 9 3.30 -16.02 -0.11
C MET A 9 3.69 -16.91 -1.30
N VAL A 10 3.63 -16.43 -2.54
CA VAL A 10 4.01 -17.25 -3.71
C VAL A 10 5.10 -16.54 -4.50
N SER A 11 6.38 -16.80 -4.19
CA SER A 11 7.50 -16.67 -5.15
C SER A 11 8.80 -17.17 -4.54
N SER A 12 9.02 -18.48 -4.63
CA SER A 12 10.36 -19.08 -4.51
C SER A 12 10.53 -20.05 -5.67
N THR A 13 11.05 -19.58 -6.80
CA THR A 13 11.82 -20.42 -7.73
C THR A 13 12.86 -19.54 -8.42
N VAL A 14 14.11 -19.76 -8.02
CA VAL A 14 15.31 -19.19 -8.64
C VAL A 14 15.62 -20.02 -9.89
N VAL A 15 15.82 -19.36 -11.03
CA VAL A 15 16.56 -19.95 -12.15
C VAL A 15 17.62 -18.95 -12.59
N LEU A 16 18.88 -19.30 -12.32
CA LEU A 16 20.07 -18.63 -12.82
C LEU A 16 20.36 -19.08 -14.26
N VAL A 17 20.52 -18.11 -15.17
CA VAL A 17 21.27 -18.21 -16.44
C VAL A 17 21.69 -16.76 -16.75
N GLY A 18 22.98 -16.38 -16.65
CA GLY A 18 23.98 -16.38 -17.75
C GLY A 18 23.70 -15.21 -18.72
N CYS A 19 24.63 -14.42 -19.28
CA CYS A 19 26.08 -14.35 -19.39
C CYS A 19 26.40 -13.05 -20.18
N GLY A 20 27.61 -12.48 -20.05
CA GLY A 20 28.22 -11.51 -20.98
C GLY A 20 28.17 -10.05 -20.51
N GLY A 21 29.26 -9.28 -20.35
CA GLY A 21 30.62 -9.36 -20.90
C GLY A 21 30.83 -8.25 -21.94
N GLY A 22 31.76 -7.33 -21.71
CA GLY A 22 32.26 -6.42 -22.76
C GLY A 22 32.77 -5.06 -22.30
N SER A 23 34.04 -4.79 -22.58
CA SER A 23 34.93 -3.72 -22.13
C SER A 23 35.21 -2.62 -23.17
N GLY A 24 35.74 -1.47 -22.72
CA GLY A 24 36.52 -0.49 -23.52
C GLY A 24 36.03 0.96 -23.32
N GLY A 25 36.82 2.02 -23.20
CA GLY A 25 38.27 2.25 -23.29
C GLY A 25 38.51 3.76 -23.47
N ASN A 26 39.30 4.35 -22.56
CA ASN A 26 40.19 5.54 -22.60
C ASN A 26 39.91 6.85 -23.39
N SER A 27 40.21 7.94 -22.66
CA SER A 27 41.05 9.12 -23.01
C SER A 27 40.50 10.31 -23.80
N GLY A 28 40.75 11.51 -23.25
CA GLY A 28 40.96 12.73 -24.04
C GLY A 28 40.58 14.03 -23.33
N ALA A 29 41.57 14.71 -22.76
CA ALA A 29 41.49 16.10 -22.31
C ALA A 29 41.51 17.07 -23.51
N ASP A 30 40.82 18.21 -23.44
CA ASP A 30 41.48 19.52 -23.49
C ASP A 30 40.52 20.71 -23.31
N SER A 31 41.12 21.79 -22.84
CA SER A 31 40.53 23.02 -22.30
C SER A 31 40.14 24.03 -23.38
N ALA A 32 39.03 24.75 -23.18
CA ALA A 32 38.85 26.12 -23.67
C ALA A 32 37.80 26.86 -22.82
N SER A 33 38.25 27.83 -22.03
CA SER A 33 37.41 28.72 -21.24
C SER A 33 36.73 29.76 -22.13
N VAL A 34 35.41 29.74 -22.19
CA VAL A 34 34.59 30.88 -22.64
C VAL A 34 33.74 31.30 -21.46
N ASN A 35 34.14 32.41 -20.83
CA ASN A 35 33.47 33.00 -19.69
C ASN A 35 32.21 33.74 -20.18
N ALA A 36 31.14 33.00 -20.45
CA ALA A 36 29.81 33.55 -20.70
C ALA A 36 29.09 33.68 -19.36
N ALA A 37 28.69 34.90 -19.00
CA ALA A 37 27.87 35.15 -17.82
C ALA A 37 26.55 34.38 -17.94
N VAL A 38 26.40 33.31 -17.15
CA VAL A 38 25.19 32.50 -17.08
C VAL A 38 24.13 33.36 -16.37
N PRO A 39 22.93 33.58 -16.96
CA PRO A 39 21.83 34.25 -16.28
C PRO A 39 21.50 33.50 -14.98
N PRO A 40 21.05 34.18 -13.91
CA PRO A 40 20.74 33.53 -12.65
C PRO A 40 19.77 32.38 -12.92
N VAL A 41 20.22 31.16 -12.63
CA VAL A 41 19.36 29.98 -12.63
C VAL A 41 18.29 30.25 -11.59
N VAL A 42 17.09 30.61 -12.05
CA VAL A 42 15.90 30.57 -11.22
C VAL A 42 15.71 29.10 -10.92
N VAL A 43 16.22 28.65 -9.77
CA VAL A 43 15.97 27.31 -9.26
C VAL A 43 14.48 27.24 -9.04
N ALA A 44 13.78 26.62 -9.99
CA ALA A 44 12.37 26.29 -9.82
C ALA A 44 12.24 25.54 -8.47
N PRO A 45 11.21 25.82 -7.67
CA PRO A 45 10.93 25.05 -6.47
C PRO A 45 11.03 23.55 -6.82
N PRO A 46 11.66 22.72 -5.97
CA PRO A 46 11.74 21.29 -6.23
C PRO A 46 10.32 20.79 -6.52
N ALA A 47 10.18 20.04 -7.62
CA ALA A 47 8.90 19.43 -7.96
C ALA A 47 8.39 18.68 -6.72
N PRO A 48 7.08 18.74 -6.41
CA PRO A 48 6.53 17.95 -5.32
C PRO A 48 6.98 16.50 -5.46
N PRO A 49 7.28 15.79 -4.36
CA PRO A 49 7.55 14.36 -4.43
C PRO A 49 6.41 13.73 -5.22
N ALA A 50 6.72 12.90 -6.23
CA ALA A 50 5.71 12.33 -7.13
C ALA A 50 4.52 11.70 -6.37
N LEU A 51 4.78 11.19 -5.17
CA LEU A 51 3.77 10.56 -4.34
C LEU A 51 2.85 11.51 -3.55
N ALA A 52 3.13 12.81 -3.49
CA ALA A 52 2.32 13.78 -2.75
C ALA A 52 0.85 13.84 -3.22
N ALA A 53 0.59 13.50 -4.49
CA ALA A 53 -0.75 13.44 -5.05
C ALA A 53 -1.67 12.42 -4.37
N TYR A 54 -1.11 11.37 -3.77
CA TYR A 54 -1.85 10.28 -3.13
C TYR A 54 -2.27 10.58 -1.68
N VAL A 55 -1.81 11.69 -1.11
CA VAL A 55 -2.15 12.10 0.27
C VAL A 55 -3.64 12.35 0.40
N GLY A 56 -4.23 11.74 1.43
CA GLY A 56 -5.66 11.86 1.72
C GLY A 56 -6.21 10.68 2.53
N THR A 57 -7.51 10.75 2.78
CA THR A 57 -8.29 9.63 3.31
C THR A 57 -9.10 9.01 2.19
N TRP A 58 -9.03 7.70 2.09
CA TRP A 58 -9.53 6.92 0.98
C TRP A 58 -10.38 5.77 1.50
N THR A 59 -11.52 5.52 0.87
CA THR A 59 -12.38 4.37 1.20
C THR A 59 -12.84 3.66 -0.06
N PRO A 60 -12.81 2.31 -0.09
CA PRO A 60 -13.39 1.54 -1.16
C PRO A 60 -14.91 1.48 -1.01
N ALA A 61 -15.56 0.88 -1.98
CA ALA A 61 -16.96 0.49 -1.85
C ALA A 61 -17.13 -0.43 -0.62
N CYS A 62 -18.27 -0.28 0.04
CA CYS A 62 -18.67 -1.16 1.13
C CYS A 62 -18.82 -2.60 0.62
N ASN A 63 -18.33 -3.58 1.38
CA ASN A 63 -18.45 -4.99 1.08
C ASN A 63 -19.19 -5.68 2.23
N HIS A 64 -20.51 -5.83 2.09
CA HIS A 64 -21.39 -6.20 3.19
C HIS A 64 -21.18 -5.28 4.40
N SER A 65 -21.00 -5.79 5.61
CA SER A 65 -20.73 -4.94 6.76
C SER A 65 -19.29 -4.44 6.87
N TYR A 66 -18.43 -4.65 5.88
CA TYR A 66 -17.00 -4.36 5.97
C TYR A 66 -16.56 -3.25 5.01
N ARG A 67 -15.75 -2.32 5.51
CA ARG A 67 -15.07 -1.32 4.69
C ARG A 67 -13.71 -0.99 5.29
N GLN A 68 -12.68 -0.96 4.46
CA GLN A 68 -11.36 -0.48 4.86
C GLN A 68 -11.28 1.04 4.70
N ARG A 69 -10.74 1.76 5.67
CA ARG A 69 -10.33 3.16 5.51
C ARG A 69 -8.81 3.23 5.44
N LEU A 70 -8.30 3.85 4.37
CA LEU A 70 -6.89 4.04 4.12
C LEU A 70 -6.55 5.52 4.31
N VAL A 71 -5.61 5.82 5.21
CA VAL A 71 -5.08 7.17 5.41
C VAL A 71 -3.65 7.20 4.88
N VAL A 72 -3.39 8.11 3.94
CA VAL A 72 -2.09 8.27 3.29
C VAL A 72 -1.53 9.65 3.64
N ALA A 73 -0.30 9.68 4.14
CA ALA A 73 0.45 10.90 4.44
C ALA A 73 1.86 10.82 3.83
N LEU A 74 2.53 11.96 3.66
CA LEU A 74 3.96 11.99 3.38
C LEU A 74 4.73 11.73 4.67
N LYS A 75 5.83 10.97 4.59
CA LYS A 75 6.79 10.91 5.68
C LYS A 75 7.45 12.26 5.89
N SER A 76 7.58 12.67 7.15
CA SER A 76 8.22 13.93 7.53
C SER A 76 9.75 13.88 7.48
N ASP A 77 10.34 12.75 7.08
CA ASP A 77 11.79 12.52 7.02
C ASP A 77 12.45 13.05 5.72
N GLY A 78 11.67 13.68 4.83
CA GLY A 78 12.16 14.23 3.57
C GLY A 78 12.47 13.20 2.49
N SER A 79 12.22 11.91 2.73
CA SER A 79 12.47 10.83 1.76
C SER A 79 11.55 10.86 0.53
N GLY A 80 10.44 11.60 0.60
CA GLY A 80 9.38 11.57 -0.40
C GLY A 80 8.54 10.29 -0.38
N ALA A 81 8.77 9.40 0.59
CA ALA A 81 7.96 8.21 0.81
C ALA A 81 6.62 8.54 1.49
N LEU A 82 5.66 7.64 1.31
CA LEU A 82 4.37 7.70 1.98
C LEU A 82 4.38 6.87 3.24
N GLU A 83 3.59 7.31 4.21
CA GLU A 83 3.19 6.56 5.38
C GLU A 83 1.69 6.30 5.30
N MET A 84 1.28 5.04 5.47
CA MET A 84 -0.09 4.61 5.28
C MET A 84 -0.61 3.86 6.50
N SER A 85 -1.85 4.15 6.88
CA SER A 85 -2.57 3.47 7.96
C SER A 85 -3.86 2.89 7.40
N THR A 86 -4.11 1.61 7.67
CA THR A 86 -5.34 0.90 7.30
C THR A 86 -6.19 0.64 8.52
N TYR A 87 -7.47 0.94 8.41
CA TYR A 87 -8.48 0.69 9.43
C TYR A 87 -9.54 -0.23 8.81
N ASP A 88 -9.54 -1.48 9.22
CA ASP A 88 -10.48 -2.49 8.74
C ASP A 88 -11.74 -2.42 9.62
N GLU A 89 -12.75 -1.69 9.15
CA GLU A 89 -13.95 -1.36 9.92
C GLU A 89 -15.09 -2.33 9.60
N THR A 90 -15.69 -2.90 10.64
CA THR A 90 -16.93 -3.68 10.53
C THR A 90 -18.09 -2.91 11.14
N PHE A 91 -19.15 -2.75 10.38
CA PHE A 91 -20.34 -1.96 10.68
C PHE A 91 -21.49 -2.85 11.14
N SER A 92 -22.42 -2.26 11.88
CA SER A 92 -23.64 -2.96 12.33
C SER A 92 -24.62 -3.25 11.20
N THR A 93 -24.52 -2.55 10.07
CA THR A 93 -25.39 -2.72 8.90
C THR A 93 -24.61 -3.24 7.68
N PRO A 94 -25.25 -4.04 6.81
CA PRO A 94 -24.59 -4.63 5.62
C PRO A 94 -24.24 -3.65 4.49
N ASP A 95 -24.53 -2.36 4.65
CA ASP A 95 -24.25 -1.29 3.69
C ASP A 95 -23.26 -0.26 4.26
N CYS A 96 -22.66 -0.56 5.42
CA CYS A 96 -21.71 0.30 6.12
C CYS A 96 -22.27 1.69 6.52
N SER A 97 -23.60 1.84 6.62
CA SER A 97 -24.27 3.09 7.01
C SER A 97 -24.47 3.23 8.52
N GLY A 98 -24.54 2.13 9.25
CA GLY A 98 -24.69 2.11 10.71
C GLY A 98 -23.39 2.46 11.46
N PRO A 99 -23.39 2.41 12.80
CA PRO A 99 -22.17 2.57 13.58
C PRO A 99 -21.19 1.42 13.37
N VAL A 100 -19.90 1.75 13.48
CA VAL A 100 -18.79 0.77 13.54
C VAL A 100 -18.93 -0.06 14.82
N GLN A 101 -18.92 -1.38 14.66
CA GLN A 101 -18.94 -2.37 15.76
C GLN A 101 -17.54 -2.67 16.26
N PHE A 102 -16.58 -2.76 15.35
CA PHE A 102 -15.17 -2.90 15.67
C PHE A 102 -14.29 -2.49 14.49
N THR A 103 -13.04 -2.17 14.83
CA THR A 103 -11.98 -1.79 13.90
C THR A 103 -10.77 -2.68 14.17
N GLU A 104 -10.25 -3.28 13.11
CA GLU A 104 -8.96 -3.97 13.07
C GLU A 104 -7.88 -2.98 12.59
N THR A 105 -6.78 -2.89 13.33
CA THR A 105 -5.61 -2.05 13.00
C THR A 105 -4.31 -2.82 13.19
N THR A 106 -3.22 -2.32 12.62
CA THR A 106 -1.86 -2.78 12.90
C THR A 106 -1.12 -1.81 13.82
N SER A 107 -0.20 -2.31 14.64
CA SER A 107 0.63 -1.47 15.53
C SER A 107 1.58 -0.56 14.76
N GLU A 108 1.98 -0.98 13.56
CA GLU A 108 2.90 -0.27 12.69
C GLU A 108 2.17 0.25 11.46
N LYS A 109 2.76 1.29 10.85
CA LYS A 109 2.29 1.87 9.59
C LYS A 109 3.03 1.27 8.41
N ILE A 110 2.36 1.24 7.27
CA ILE A 110 2.97 0.79 6.01
C ILE A 110 3.76 1.97 5.43
N THR A 111 5.02 1.76 5.07
CA THR A 111 5.81 2.72 4.30
C THR A 111 5.77 2.35 2.82
N ALA A 112 5.47 3.30 1.94
CA ALA A 112 5.61 3.14 0.49
C ALA A 112 6.71 4.05 -0.05
N THR A 113 7.85 3.46 -0.40
CA THR A 113 9.03 4.15 -0.93
C THR A 113 8.92 4.27 -2.45
N PRO A 114 9.21 5.45 -3.06
CA PRO A 114 9.19 5.61 -4.51
C PRO A 114 10.15 4.62 -5.22
N ASP A 115 9.67 3.98 -6.29
CA ASP A 115 10.44 3.08 -7.17
C ASP A 115 10.29 3.48 -8.65
N GLY A 116 10.16 4.80 -8.88
CA GLY A 116 9.95 5.38 -10.20
C GLY A 116 8.50 5.24 -10.70
N ALA A 117 8.33 5.27 -12.02
CA ALA A 117 7.02 5.20 -12.66
C ALA A 117 7.11 4.39 -13.96
N GLY A 118 6.02 3.74 -14.36
CA GLY A 118 6.02 2.90 -15.57
C GLY A 118 4.62 2.58 -16.07
N ASN A 119 4.56 2.17 -17.33
CA ASN A 119 3.32 1.70 -17.93
C ASN A 119 3.13 0.22 -17.62
N ILE A 120 1.91 -0.16 -17.24
CA ILE A 120 1.50 -1.53 -16.98
C ILE A 120 0.20 -1.83 -17.73
N GLN A 121 -0.02 -3.10 -18.06
CA GLN A 121 -1.33 -3.59 -18.49
C GLN A 121 -2.15 -3.97 -17.26
N LEU A 122 -3.27 -3.29 -17.04
CA LEU A 122 -4.10 -3.48 -15.85
C LEU A 122 -5.58 -3.58 -16.21
N LYS A 123 -6.27 -4.56 -15.63
CA LYS A 123 -7.73 -4.62 -15.63
C LYS A 123 -8.27 -3.89 -14.41
N LEU A 124 -8.97 -2.77 -14.63
CA LEU A 124 -9.57 -1.99 -13.54
C LEU A 124 -10.90 -2.56 -13.03
N THR A 125 -11.57 -3.40 -13.82
CA THR A 125 -12.75 -4.18 -13.41
C THR A 125 -12.65 -5.59 -13.99
N ALA A 126 -13.36 -6.55 -13.39
CA ALA A 126 -13.35 -7.94 -13.84
C ALA A 126 -13.79 -8.10 -15.31
N ASP A 127 -14.76 -7.30 -15.73
CA ASP A 127 -15.40 -7.40 -17.04
C ASP A 127 -14.77 -6.49 -18.11
N SER A 128 -13.72 -5.74 -17.78
CA SER A 128 -13.06 -4.83 -18.72
C SER A 128 -11.81 -5.46 -19.37
N PRO A 129 -11.47 -5.09 -20.62
CA PRO A 129 -10.15 -5.37 -21.17
C PRO A 129 -9.07 -4.71 -20.32
N ALA A 130 -7.85 -5.26 -20.37
CA ALA A 130 -6.70 -4.60 -19.79
C ALA A 130 -6.40 -3.31 -20.57
N SER A 131 -6.01 -2.27 -19.84
CA SER A 131 -5.60 -0.98 -20.41
C SER A 131 -4.17 -0.66 -20.01
N ASP A 132 -3.44 0.01 -20.89
CA ASP A 132 -2.14 0.59 -20.57
C ASP A 132 -2.31 1.78 -19.63
N ILE A 133 -1.81 1.63 -18.41
CA ILE A 133 -1.91 2.62 -17.35
C ILE A 133 -0.50 2.95 -16.86
N ARG A 134 -0.20 4.24 -16.75
CA ARG A 134 1.00 4.72 -16.06
C ARG A 134 0.74 4.73 -14.56
N ILE A 135 1.52 3.95 -13.83
CA ILE A 135 1.52 3.92 -12.36
C ILE A 135 2.79 4.61 -11.82
N ASP A 136 2.67 5.18 -10.62
CA ASP A 136 3.83 5.46 -9.78
C ASP A 136 4.15 4.19 -8.99
N LYS A 137 5.32 3.62 -9.24
CA LYS A 137 5.77 2.38 -8.62
C LYS A 137 6.29 2.66 -7.22
N VAL A 138 6.02 1.74 -6.31
CA VAL A 138 6.52 1.81 -4.94
C VAL A 138 6.96 0.44 -4.44
N VAL A 139 7.88 0.45 -3.48
CA VAL A 139 8.12 -0.69 -2.60
C VAL A 139 7.39 -0.41 -1.29
N SER A 140 6.38 -1.21 -1.00
CA SER A 140 5.63 -1.15 0.26
C SER A 140 6.27 -2.06 1.30
N SER A 141 6.37 -1.60 2.53
CA SER A 141 6.91 -2.34 3.67
C SER A 141 6.08 -2.11 4.92
N LEU A 142 5.65 -3.18 5.56
CA LEU A 142 5.06 -3.17 6.89
C LEU A 142 6.04 -3.89 7.83
N PRO A 143 6.60 -3.19 8.83
CA PRO A 143 7.47 -3.82 9.82
C PRO A 143 6.78 -4.96 10.60
N ALA A 144 7.55 -5.66 11.44
CA ALA A 144 6.96 -6.61 12.36
C ALA A 144 5.95 -5.89 13.25
N HIS A 145 4.73 -6.40 13.32
CA HIS A 145 3.60 -5.68 13.88
C HIS A 145 2.69 -6.62 14.66
N THR A 146 1.87 -6.07 15.55
CA THR A 146 0.72 -6.79 16.09
C THR A 146 -0.56 -6.30 15.40
N VAL A 147 -1.61 -7.10 15.52
CA VAL A 147 -2.96 -6.71 15.12
C VAL A 147 -3.74 -6.36 16.37
N GLN A 148 -4.56 -5.32 16.32
CA GLN A 148 -5.49 -4.97 17.39
C GLN A 148 -6.90 -4.91 16.84
N ILE A 149 -7.84 -5.50 17.58
CA ILE A 149 -9.27 -5.35 17.32
C ILE A 149 -9.87 -4.57 18.49
N THR A 150 -10.52 -3.45 18.19
CA THR A 150 -11.13 -2.56 19.19
C THR A 150 -12.53 -2.16 18.78
N GLY A 151 -13.41 -1.91 19.74
CA GLY A 151 -14.77 -1.44 19.46
C GLY A 151 -15.78 -1.84 20.53
N PRO A 152 -17.01 -1.31 20.46
CA PRO A 152 -18.06 -1.60 21.44
C PRO A 152 -18.46 -3.07 21.52
N ALA A 153 -18.28 -3.83 20.43
CA ALA A 153 -18.63 -5.25 20.38
C ALA A 153 -17.49 -6.18 20.88
N VAL A 154 -16.33 -5.64 21.25
CA VAL A 154 -15.09 -6.40 21.45
C VAL A 154 -14.74 -6.51 22.94
N THR A 155 -14.46 -7.73 23.38
CA THR A 155 -13.84 -8.02 24.68
C THR A 155 -12.65 -8.95 24.50
N THR A 156 -11.73 -8.96 25.46
CA THR A 156 -10.62 -9.92 25.48
C THR A 156 -10.95 -11.06 26.42
N ILE A 157 -10.74 -12.29 25.96
CA ILE A 157 -10.92 -13.51 26.76
C ILE A 157 -9.67 -14.38 26.67
N MET A 158 -9.59 -15.39 27.54
CA MET A 158 -8.58 -16.44 27.47
C MET A 158 -9.24 -17.77 27.10
N VAL A 159 -8.73 -18.42 26.05
CA VAL A 159 -9.13 -19.79 25.65
C VAL A 159 -7.86 -20.64 25.64
N ASP A 160 -7.83 -21.70 26.45
CA ASP A 160 -6.66 -22.56 26.64
C ASP A 160 -5.36 -21.80 26.95
N GLY A 161 -5.47 -20.74 27.78
CA GLY A 161 -4.33 -19.91 28.17
C GLY A 161 -3.81 -18.98 27.08
N LYS A 162 -4.52 -18.84 25.95
CA LYS A 162 -4.18 -17.91 24.86
C LYS A 162 -5.22 -16.78 24.77
N PRO A 163 -4.80 -15.54 24.47
CA PRO A 163 -5.72 -14.42 24.30
C PRO A 163 -6.52 -14.53 23.00
N TYR A 164 -7.81 -14.20 23.08
CA TYR A 164 -8.72 -14.06 21.94
C TYR A 164 -9.50 -12.76 22.07
N TRP A 165 -9.83 -12.16 20.93
CA TRP A 165 -10.87 -11.14 20.84
C TRP A 165 -12.22 -11.83 20.67
N ARG A 166 -13.12 -11.66 21.64
CA ARG A 166 -14.51 -12.07 21.53
C ARG A 166 -15.34 -10.91 21.02
N ILE A 167 -15.94 -11.10 19.86
CA ILE A 167 -16.88 -10.17 19.23
C ILE A 167 -18.29 -10.67 19.53
N THR A 168 -19.10 -9.83 20.16
CA THR A 168 -20.51 -10.13 20.43
C THR A 168 -21.41 -9.30 19.52
N ASP A 169 -22.22 -9.96 18.70
CA ASP A 169 -23.17 -9.27 17.82
C ASP A 169 -24.42 -8.80 18.58
N GLY A 170 -25.27 -8.01 17.92
CA GLY A 170 -26.50 -7.47 18.51
C GLY A 170 -27.56 -8.52 18.89
N SER A 171 -27.41 -9.77 18.46
CA SER A 171 -28.28 -10.89 18.83
C SER A 171 -27.74 -11.70 20.03
N GLY A 172 -26.54 -11.36 20.51
CA GLY A 172 -25.82 -12.10 21.55
C GLY A 172 -24.97 -13.26 21.02
N GLY A 173 -24.89 -13.45 19.71
CA GLY A 173 -23.97 -14.40 19.08
C GLY A 173 -22.53 -13.95 19.26
N THR A 174 -21.62 -14.90 19.49
CA THR A 174 -20.20 -14.61 19.74
C THR A 174 -19.30 -15.25 18.69
N THR A 175 -18.30 -14.49 18.22
CA THR A 175 -17.19 -14.99 17.41
C THR A 175 -15.89 -14.73 18.15
N ASP A 176 -15.07 -15.77 18.32
CA ASP A 176 -13.75 -15.65 18.94
C ASP A 176 -12.67 -15.64 17.85
N ILE A 177 -11.85 -14.58 17.84
CA ILE A 177 -10.73 -14.42 16.92
C ILE A 177 -9.44 -14.56 17.74
N PRO A 178 -8.53 -15.50 17.42
CA PRO A 178 -7.27 -15.64 18.15
C PRO A 178 -6.44 -14.38 18.02
N ASP A 179 -5.86 -13.92 19.13
CA ASP A 179 -4.76 -12.94 19.05
C ASP A 179 -3.50 -13.67 18.55
N THR A 180 -3.13 -13.36 17.31
CA THR A 180 -2.01 -13.99 16.62
C THR A 180 -0.66 -13.44 17.09
N GLY A 181 -0.65 -12.44 17.99
CA GLY A 181 0.55 -11.83 18.53
C GLY A 181 1.39 -11.14 17.45
N LEU A 182 2.72 -11.18 17.64
CA LEU A 182 3.67 -10.55 16.72
C LEU A 182 3.68 -11.25 15.35
N GLN A 183 3.34 -10.50 14.32
CA GLN A 183 3.46 -10.86 12.92
C GLN A 183 4.84 -10.44 12.39
N LYS A 184 5.37 -11.21 11.44
CA LYS A 184 6.64 -10.88 10.78
C LYS A 184 6.48 -9.66 9.88
N ALA A 185 7.59 -8.96 9.65
CA ALA A 185 7.65 -7.91 8.64
C ALA A 185 7.34 -8.47 7.25
N VAL A 186 6.68 -7.67 6.43
CA VAL A 186 6.33 -8.01 5.05
C VAL A 186 6.67 -6.84 4.13
N SER A 187 7.10 -7.14 2.91
CA SER A 187 7.35 -6.13 1.88
C SER A 187 6.97 -6.65 0.50
N GLY A 188 6.64 -5.74 -0.40
CA GLY A 188 6.21 -6.08 -1.75
C GLY A 188 6.27 -4.89 -2.70
N LYS A 189 6.41 -5.20 -3.99
CA LYS A 189 6.33 -4.20 -5.05
C LYS A 189 4.87 -3.94 -5.41
N GLY A 190 4.58 -2.69 -5.69
CA GLY A 190 3.25 -2.25 -6.08
C GLY A 190 3.29 -0.89 -6.75
N GLY A 191 2.15 -0.23 -6.75
CA GLY A 191 2.04 1.10 -7.30
C GLY A 191 0.71 1.75 -7.03
N PHE A 192 0.66 3.03 -7.36
CA PHE A 192 -0.52 3.85 -7.26
C PHE A 192 -0.88 4.45 -8.62
N TYR A 193 -2.17 4.64 -8.81
CA TYR A 193 -2.72 5.34 -9.96
C TYR A 193 -3.93 6.16 -9.52
N LEU A 194 -3.98 7.43 -9.94
CA LEU A 194 -5.13 8.30 -9.72
C LEU A 194 -5.91 8.49 -11.02
N ARG A 195 -7.24 8.44 -10.88
CA ARG A 195 -8.18 8.84 -11.94
C ARG A 195 -9.28 9.70 -11.34
N GLY A 196 -9.14 11.02 -11.43
CA GLY A 196 -10.03 11.94 -10.71
C GLY A 196 -9.94 11.72 -9.19
N ASN A 197 -11.08 11.46 -8.55
CA ASN A 197 -11.17 11.19 -7.10
C ASN A 197 -11.00 9.71 -6.76
N GLU A 198 -10.53 8.89 -7.69
CA GLU A 198 -10.29 7.47 -7.48
C GLU A 198 -8.81 7.18 -7.31
N LEU A 199 -8.48 6.40 -6.29
CA LEU A 199 -7.17 5.81 -6.07
C LEU A 199 -7.23 4.32 -6.37
N PHE A 200 -6.34 3.86 -7.24
CA PHE A 200 -6.12 2.45 -7.50
C PHE A 200 -4.78 2.05 -6.90
N THR A 201 -4.79 1.03 -6.04
CA THR A 201 -3.58 0.34 -5.60
C THR A 201 -3.38 -0.88 -6.46
N VAL A 202 -2.14 -1.13 -6.85
CA VAL A 202 -1.75 -2.34 -7.58
C VAL A 202 -0.63 -3.04 -6.86
N MET A 203 -0.57 -4.36 -7.03
CA MET A 203 0.50 -5.19 -6.50
C MET A 203 1.13 -6.02 -7.61
N GLU A 204 2.44 -6.22 -7.53
CA GLU A 204 3.14 -7.12 -8.42
C GLU A 204 2.96 -8.56 -7.94
N LYS A 205 2.44 -9.41 -8.82
CA LYS A 205 2.22 -10.83 -8.61
C LYS A 205 2.70 -11.60 -9.83
N ASP A 206 3.59 -12.57 -9.63
CA ASP A 206 4.12 -13.43 -10.70
C ASP A 206 4.69 -12.62 -11.89
N GLY A 207 5.33 -11.47 -11.62
CA GLY A 207 5.92 -10.57 -12.62
C GLY A 207 4.92 -9.67 -13.37
N ALA A 208 3.64 -9.73 -13.02
CA ALA A 208 2.59 -8.88 -13.57
C ALA A 208 1.93 -8.01 -12.49
N TYR A 209 1.45 -6.82 -12.85
CA TYR A 209 0.69 -5.99 -11.92
C TYR A 209 -0.79 -6.36 -11.97
N VAL A 210 -1.38 -6.55 -10.80
CA VAL A 210 -2.82 -6.81 -10.64
C VAL A 210 -3.45 -5.74 -9.74
N LEU A 211 -4.73 -5.47 -9.97
CA LEU A 211 -5.48 -4.55 -9.13
C LEU A 211 -5.60 -5.16 -7.74
N ASP A 212 -5.17 -4.40 -6.74
CA ASP A 212 -5.36 -4.74 -5.34
C ASP A 212 -6.70 -4.15 -4.87
N MET A 213 -6.79 -2.82 -4.80
CA MET A 213 -7.98 -2.13 -4.32
C MET A 213 -8.27 -0.86 -5.12
N ARG A 214 -9.56 -0.52 -5.22
CA ARG A 214 -10.07 0.75 -5.73
C ARG A 214 -10.70 1.52 -4.57
N TYR A 215 -10.23 2.72 -4.35
CA TYR A 215 -10.74 3.65 -3.34
C TYR A 215 -11.29 4.91 -4.00
N VAL A 216 -12.16 5.59 -3.26
CA VAL A 216 -12.64 6.94 -3.57
C VAL A 216 -12.20 7.86 -2.42
N LYS A 217 -11.80 9.08 -2.77
CA LYS A 217 -11.42 10.11 -1.81
C LYS A 217 -12.61 10.50 -0.95
N GLN A 218 -12.40 10.62 0.36
CA GLN A 218 -13.38 11.19 1.29
C GLN A 218 -13.34 12.71 1.28
#